data_AF-A0A956KRZ4-F1
#
_entry.id   AF-A0A956KRZ4-F1
#
_cell.length_a   1.000
_cell.length_b   1.000
_cell.length_c   1.000
_cell.angle_alpha   90.00
_cell.angle_beta   90.00
_cell.angle_gamma   90.00
#
_symmetry.space_group_name_H-M   'P 1'
#
loop_
_entity.id
_entity.type
_entity.pdbx_description
1 polymer ?
#
loop_
_entity_poly.entity_id
_entity_poly.type
_entity_poly.pdbx_seq_one_letter_code
_entity_poly.pdbx_strand_id
1 'polypeptide(L)'
;MQYVAFDPDIEILGAAVMATFGGFGPFRAIVERVLTRIGLADNDGSGRGQIDVDRWYLQQAWLDALREVDERYGPEVLFNIGAEIPNNAVFPTAAVDVHSAVR
;
A
#
# COMPACT_ATOMS: atom_id res chain seq x y z
N MET A 1 -12.17 -15.47 0.57
CA MET A 1 -10.87 -15.53 1.27
C MET A 1 -10.35 -14.11 1.36
N GLN A 2 -9.89 -13.68 2.53
CA GLN A 2 -9.30 -12.34 2.72
C GLN A 2 -7.78 -12.45 2.48
N TYR A 3 -7.15 -11.39 1.96
CA TYR A 3 -5.69 -11.31 1.73
C TYR A 3 -5.09 -12.35 0.77
N VAL A 4 -5.90 -12.86 -0.17
CA VAL A 4 -5.43 -13.76 -1.22
C VAL A 4 -5.67 -13.07 -2.56
N ALA A 5 -4.62 -12.94 -3.37
CA ALA A 5 -4.73 -12.39 -4.71
C ALA A 5 -5.67 -13.26 -5.55
N PHE A 6 -6.43 -12.65 -6.45
CA PHE A 6 -7.35 -13.39 -7.31
C PHE A 6 -6.60 -14.34 -8.26
N ASP A 7 -5.43 -13.90 -8.73
CA ASP A 7 -4.52 -14.65 -9.59
C ASP A 7 -3.07 -14.37 -9.13
N PRO A 8 -2.18 -15.39 -9.13
CA PRO A 8 -0.81 -15.27 -8.60
C PRO A 8 0.05 -14.23 -9.34
N ASP A 9 -0.30 -13.90 -10.59
CA ASP A 9 0.47 -12.99 -11.44
C ASP A 9 -0.07 -11.56 -11.42
N ILE A 10 -1.09 -11.27 -10.59
CA ILE A 10 -1.59 -9.89 -10.44
C ILE A 10 -0.56 -9.06 -9.70
N GLU A 11 -0.33 -7.86 -10.24
CA GLU A 11 0.57 -6.88 -9.68
C GLU A 11 -0.16 -5.62 -9.24
N ILE A 12 0.48 -4.87 -8.36
CA ILE A 12 0.09 -3.54 -7.90
C ILE A 12 1.23 -2.55 -8.19
N LEU A 13 0.87 -1.37 -8.68
CA LEU A 13 1.82 -0.30 -8.97
C LEU A 13 2.39 0.26 -7.66
N GLY A 14 3.71 0.49 -7.62
CA GLY A 14 4.42 1.04 -6.47
C GLY A 14 3.84 2.36 -5.98
N ALA A 15 3.31 3.20 -6.86
CA ALA A 15 2.60 4.43 -6.48
C ALA A 15 1.35 4.16 -5.60
N ALA A 16 0.59 3.10 -5.88
CA ALA A 16 -0.55 2.70 -5.06
C ALA A 16 -0.09 2.10 -3.72
N VAL A 17 1.00 1.34 -3.75
CA VAL A 17 1.65 0.85 -2.53
C VAL A 17 2.08 2.04 -1.67
N MET A 18 2.76 3.04 -2.24
CA MET A 18 3.19 4.29 -1.59
C MET A 18 2.05 5.16 -1.05
N ALA A 19 0.93 5.28 -1.75
CA ALA A 19 -0.23 6.01 -1.24
C ALA A 19 -0.76 5.43 0.07
N THR A 20 -0.64 4.10 0.23
CA THR A 20 -0.94 3.42 1.49
C THR A 20 -0.01 3.93 2.62
N PHE A 21 1.26 4.26 2.34
CA PHE A 21 2.25 4.74 3.34
C PHE A 21 2.00 6.14 3.86
N GLY A 22 1.57 7.04 2.96
CA GLY A 22 1.35 8.43 3.33
C GLY A 22 0.30 8.56 4.44
N GLY A 23 -0.62 7.60 4.52
CA GLY A 23 -1.70 7.58 5.51
C GLY A 23 -1.32 7.11 6.91
N PHE A 24 -0.10 6.66 7.14
CA PHE A 24 0.24 6.07 8.44
C PHE A 24 0.67 7.07 9.50
N GLY A 25 1.01 8.31 9.14
CA GLY A 25 1.43 9.34 10.09
C GLY A 25 2.39 8.80 11.18
N PRO A 26 1.99 8.73 12.47
CA PRO A 26 2.80 8.18 13.57
C PRO A 26 3.25 6.72 13.40
N PHE A 27 2.51 5.91 12.64
CA PHE A 27 2.75 4.47 12.47
C PHE A 27 3.70 4.15 11.31
N ARG A 28 4.21 5.16 10.59
CA ARG A 28 5.08 5.01 9.41
C ARG A 28 6.25 4.06 9.62
N ALA A 29 6.92 4.12 10.78
CA ALA A 29 8.09 3.29 11.07
C ALA A 29 7.76 1.79 11.22
N ILE A 30 6.56 1.44 11.69
CA ILE A 30 6.10 0.06 11.82
C ILE A 30 5.92 -0.55 10.42
N VAL A 31 5.36 0.25 9.54
CA VAL A 31 4.92 -0.11 8.20
C VAL A 31 6.10 -0.30 7.28
N GLU A 32 7.05 0.64 7.31
CA GLU A 32 8.34 0.52 6.63
C GLU A 32 9.03 -0.80 6.98
N ARG A 33 8.98 -1.24 8.25
CA ARG A 33 9.56 -2.53 8.67
C ARG A 33 8.79 -3.74 8.12
N VAL A 34 7.46 -3.70 8.13
CA VAL A 34 6.63 -4.76 7.55
C VAL A 34 6.93 -4.89 6.06
N LEU A 35 6.99 -3.77 5.33
CA LEU A 35 7.16 -3.76 3.88
C LEU A 35 8.58 -4.10 3.41
N THR A 36 9.59 -3.68 4.17
CA THR A 36 10.98 -4.14 3.93
C THR A 36 11.07 -5.66 4.12
N ARG A 37 10.44 -6.21 5.17
CA ARG A 37 10.52 -7.65 5.46
C ARG A 37 9.82 -8.52 4.40
N ILE A 38 8.72 -8.05 3.83
CA ILE A 38 7.98 -8.77 2.78
C ILE A 38 8.49 -8.46 1.36
N GLY A 39 9.55 -7.66 1.22
CA GLY A 39 10.20 -7.39 -0.07
C GLY A 39 9.49 -6.37 -0.96
N LEU A 40 8.61 -5.54 -0.39
CA LEU A 40 7.93 -4.46 -1.11
C LEU A 40 8.70 -3.14 -1.08
N ALA A 41 9.70 -3.01 -0.21
CA ALA A 41 10.59 -1.85 -0.16
C ALA A 41 12.05 -2.31 -0.07
N ASP A 42 12.91 -1.67 -0.85
CA ASP A 42 14.35 -1.91 -0.75
C ASP A 42 14.93 -1.14 0.43
N ASN A 43 15.86 -1.76 1.16
CA ASN A 43 16.53 -1.12 2.27
C ASN A 43 17.67 -0.25 1.71
N ASP A 44 17.46 1.07 1.66
CA ASP A 44 18.43 2.03 1.10
C ASP A 44 19.65 2.27 2.01
N GLY A 45 19.78 1.52 3.11
CA GLY A 45 20.83 1.68 4.12
C GLY A 45 20.58 2.82 5.11
N SER A 46 19.53 3.63 4.93
CA SER A 46 19.10 4.68 5.87
C SER A 46 18.13 4.18 6.94
N GLY A 47 17.73 2.90 6.86
CA GLY A 47 16.71 2.30 7.72
C GLY A 47 15.28 2.65 7.30
N ARG A 48 15.09 3.29 6.14
CA ARG A 48 13.78 3.53 5.52
C ARG A 48 13.66 2.63 4.30
N GLY A 49 12.51 1.98 4.15
CA GLY A 49 12.20 1.27 2.92
C GLY A 49 11.92 2.27 1.81
N GLN A 50 12.63 2.18 0.69
CA GLN A 50 12.33 2.95 -0.51
C GLN A 50 11.50 2.09 -1.47
N ILE A 51 10.33 2.58 -1.84
CA ILE A 51 9.49 1.97 -2.87
C ILE A 51 9.73 2.72 -4.16
N ASP A 52 9.96 1.95 -5.21
CA ASP A 52 9.95 2.47 -6.56
C ASP A 52 8.49 2.65 -7.00
N VAL A 53 8.07 3.89 -7.15
CA VAL A 53 6.67 4.24 -7.48
C VAL A 53 6.26 3.78 -8.87
N ASP A 54 7.23 3.57 -9.77
CA ASP A 54 6.99 3.19 -11.16
C ASP A 54 7.10 1.66 -11.36
N ARG A 55 7.56 0.93 -10.34
CA ARG A 55 7.70 -0.53 -10.36
C ARG A 55 6.38 -1.23 -10.04
N TRP A 56 6.17 -2.37 -10.69
CA TRP A 56 5.11 -3.31 -10.35
C TRP A 56 5.59 -4.35 -9.34
N TYR A 57 4.72 -4.66 -8.38
CA TYR A 57 4.97 -5.62 -7.32
C TYR A 57 3.85 -6.64 -7.27
N LEU A 58 4.15 -7.91 -6.94
CA LEU A 58 3.11 -8.93 -6.77
C LEU A 58 2.07 -8.47 -5.74
N GLN A 59 0.80 -8.48 -6.13
CA GLN A 59 -0.30 -8.08 -5.27
C GLN A 59 -0.36 -8.94 -4.00
N GLN A 60 0.01 -10.22 -4.10
CA GLN A 60 0.05 -11.11 -2.94
C GLN A 60 1.00 -10.59 -1.84
N ALA A 61 2.17 -10.05 -2.19
CA ALA A 61 3.09 -9.49 -1.21
C ALA A 61 2.46 -8.28 -0.48
N TRP A 62 1.69 -7.45 -1.20
CA TRP A 62 0.95 -6.33 -0.60
C TRP A 62 -0.17 -6.81 0.31
N LEU A 63 -0.93 -7.82 -0.11
CA LEU A 63 -1.98 -8.43 0.72
C LEU A 63 -1.43 -9.09 1.99
N ASP A 64 -0.26 -9.73 1.92
CA ASP A 64 0.43 -10.26 3.09
C ASP A 64 0.86 -9.16 4.07
N ALA A 65 1.24 -7.98 3.57
CA ALA A 65 1.49 -6.79 4.39
C ALA A 65 0.25 -6.38 5.19
N LEU A 66 -0.89 -6.26 4.49
CA LEU A 66 -2.15 -5.83 5.08
C LEU A 66 -2.66 -6.85 6.11
N ARG A 67 -2.52 -8.15 5.82
CA ARG A 67 -2.83 -9.24 6.74
C ARG A 67 -2.03 -9.12 8.03
N GLU A 68 -0.73 -8.86 7.94
CA GLU A 68 0.08 -8.71 9.14
C GLU A 68 -0.28 -7.48 9.95
N VAL A 69 -0.64 -6.38 9.30
CA VAL A 69 -1.11 -5.18 10.01
C VAL A 69 -2.41 -5.48 10.74
N ASP A 70 -3.36 -6.17 10.11
CA ASP A 70 -4.62 -6.59 10.71
C ASP A 70 -4.39 -7.54 11.89
N GLU A 71 -3.58 -8.60 11.71
CA GLU A 71 -3.28 -9.59 12.76
C GLU A 71 -2.56 -8.98 13.98
N ARG A 72 -1.74 -7.93 13.78
CA ARG A 72 -0.94 -7.33 14.87
C ARG A 72 -1.58 -6.12 15.52
N TYR A 73 -2.26 -5.29 14.76
CA TYR A 73 -2.76 -3.98 15.19
C TYR A 73 -4.28 -3.87 15.12
N GLY A 74 -4.93 -4.82 14.47
CA GLY A 74 -6.38 -4.90 14.37
C GLY A 74 -6.96 -4.13 13.17
N PRO A 75 -8.24 -4.39 12.88
CA PRO A 75 -8.91 -3.88 11.68
C PRO A 75 -9.13 -2.36 11.70
N GLU A 76 -9.17 -1.72 12.87
CA GLU A 76 -9.31 -0.26 13.00
C GLU A 76 -8.08 0.47 12.42
N VAL A 77 -6.89 -0.08 12.63
CA VAL A 77 -5.66 0.47 12.04
C VAL A 77 -5.72 0.32 10.52
N LEU A 78 -6.15 -0.85 10.02
CA LEU A 78 -6.35 -1.09 8.59
C LEU A 78 -7.37 -0.12 7.96
N PHE A 79 -8.46 0.16 8.66
CA PHE A 79 -9.47 1.12 8.25
C PHE A 79 -8.88 2.54 8.12
N ASN A 80 -8.16 3.00 9.15
CA ASN A 80 -7.57 4.34 9.14
C ASN A 80 -6.55 4.53 8.01
N ILE A 81 -5.77 3.49 7.71
CA ILE A 81 -4.86 3.50 6.55
C ILE A 81 -5.63 3.70 5.25
N GLY A 82 -6.68 2.90 5.04
CA GLY A 82 -7.52 2.99 3.85
C GLY A 82 -8.18 4.37 3.70
N ALA A 83 -8.64 4.96 4.81
CA ALA A 83 -9.26 6.28 4.84
C ALA A 83 -8.30 7.41 4.45
N GLU A 84 -7.00 7.22 4.64
CA GLU A 84 -5.97 8.22 4.33
C GLU A 84 -5.40 8.09 2.91
N ILE A 85 -5.62 6.97 2.21
CA ILE A 85 -5.15 6.79 0.81
C ILE A 85 -5.56 7.97 -0.10
N PRO A 86 -6.80 8.48 -0.06
CA PRO A 86 -7.20 9.61 -0.91
C PRO A 86 -6.39 10.89 -0.69
N ASN A 87 -5.85 11.09 0.51
CA ASN A 87 -5.03 12.26 0.84
C ASN A 87 -3.59 12.15 0.31
N ASN A 88 -3.15 10.95 -0.06
CA ASN A 88 -1.77 10.64 -0.42
C ASN A 88 -1.59 10.14 -1.86
N ALA A 89 -2.67 9.66 -2.49
CA ALA A 89 -2.68 9.26 -3.88
C ALA A 89 -2.73 10.48 -4.81
N VAL A 90 -1.99 10.40 -5.92
CA VAL A 90 -2.10 11.36 -7.01
C VAL A 90 -3.21 10.90 -7.95
N PHE A 91 -4.36 11.56 -7.88
CA PHE A 91 -5.47 11.29 -8.79
C PHE A 91 -5.37 12.12 -10.09
N PRO A 92 -5.86 11.60 -11.22
CA PRO A 92 -5.97 12.38 -12.45
C PRO A 92 -6.84 13.62 -12.22
N THR A 93 -6.40 14.78 -12.71
CA THR A 93 -7.12 16.06 -12.54
C THR A 93 -8.49 16.10 -13.22
N ALA A 94 -8.73 15.22 -14.19
CA ALA A 94 -10.00 15.10 -14.89
C ALA A 94 -11.03 14.21 -14.18
N ALA A 95 -10.60 13.39 -13.21
CA ALA A 95 -11.49 12.49 -12.49
C ALA A 95 -12.20 13.26 -11.38
N VAL A 96 -13.45 13.65 -11.65
CA VAL A 96 -14.32 14.35 -10.67
C VAL A 96 -15.16 13.34 -9.89
N ASP A 97 -15.54 12.25 -10.54
CA ASP A 97 -16.35 11.17 -9.99
C ASP A 97 -16.04 9.84 -10.71
N VAL A 98 -16.49 8.71 -10.13
CA VAL A 98 -16.23 7.38 -10.72
C VAL A 98 -16.80 7.26 -12.13
N HIS A 99 -18.00 7.81 -12.40
CA HIS A 99 -18.63 7.70 -13.72
C HIS A 99 -17.90 8.53 -14.79
N SER A 100 -17.36 9.69 -14.43
CA SER A 100 -16.54 10.49 -15.35
C SER A 100 -15.16 9.88 -15.60
N ALA A 101 -14.63 9.07 -14.68
CA ALA A 101 -13.30 8.48 -14.77
C ALA A 101 -13.20 7.20 -15.62
N VAL A 102 -14.30 6.47 -15.86
CA VAL A 102 -14.30 5.16 -16.55
C VAL A 102 -14.88 5.18 -17.96
N ARG A 103 -14.95 6.36 -18.60
CA ARG A 103 -15.43 6.51 -19.98
C ARG A 103 -14.36 6.23 -21.02
#